data_AF-A0A9Q3UWN6-F1
#
_entry.id   AF-A0A9Q3UWN6-F1
#
_cell.length_a   1.000
_cell.length_b   1.000
_cell.length_c   1.000
_cell.angle_alpha   90.00
_cell.angle_beta   90.00
_cell.angle_gamma   90.00
#
_symmetry.space_group_name_H-M   'P 1'
#
loop_
_entity.id
_entity.type
_entity.pdbx_description
1 polymer ?
#
loop_
_entity_poly.entity_id
_entity_poly.type
_entity_poly.pdbx_seq_one_letter_code
_entity_poly.pdbx_strand_id
1 'polypeptide(L)'
;MMIIRLFNKNPGLIINEKGIYDNSSALAVGFIPWKDIIDIKIVDINNGKIILIVLRNPIDYLNKTSHWLKFRTGKMNYNSNGTPVCLFANYLQIEATNLYSLLTEKRKEYKV
;
A
#
# COMPACT_ATOMS: atom_id res chain seq x y z
N MET A 1 -12.49 -11.36 -4.08
CA MET A 1 -12.32 -10.60 -2.83
C MET A 1 -11.39 -11.37 -1.89
N MET A 2 -10.25 -10.80 -1.53
CA MET A 2 -9.29 -11.36 -0.57
C MET A 2 -9.03 -10.37 0.58
N ILE A 3 -8.90 -10.88 1.80
CA ILE A 3 -8.88 -10.07 3.02
C ILE A 3 -7.69 -10.50 3.89
N ILE A 4 -6.76 -9.58 4.17
CA ILE A 4 -5.68 -9.74 5.14
C ILE A 4 -6.05 -8.93 6.39
N ARG A 5 -5.95 -9.56 7.56
CA ARG A 5 -6.43 -9.00 8.84
C ARG A 5 -5.25 -8.61 9.74
N LEU A 6 -5.48 -7.58 10.56
CA LEU A 6 -4.59 -7.22 11.68
C LEU A 6 -5.09 -7.92 12.97
N PHE A 7 -4.37 -7.75 14.08
CA PHE A 7 -4.87 -8.12 15.43
C PHE A 7 -6.16 -7.38 15.83
N ASN A 8 -6.49 -6.26 15.17
CA ASN A 8 -7.73 -5.50 15.40
C ASN A 8 -8.89 -6.01 14.53
N LYS A 9 -10.14 -5.70 14.93
CA LYS A 9 -11.38 -6.20 14.29
C LYS A 9 -11.55 -5.84 12.80
N ASN A 10 -10.79 -4.88 12.26
CA ASN A 10 -10.89 -4.41 10.88
C ASN A 10 -9.81 -5.06 9.99
N PRO A 11 -10.13 -5.40 8.72
CA PRO A 11 -9.15 -5.93 7.78
C PRO A 11 -8.08 -4.88 7.44
N GLY A 12 -6.80 -5.24 7.59
CA GLY A 12 -5.66 -4.35 7.35
C GLY A 12 -5.36 -4.12 5.87
N LEU A 13 -5.66 -5.09 5.02
CA LEU A 13 -5.56 -4.94 3.58
C LEU A 13 -6.71 -5.71 2.91
N ILE A 14 -7.46 -5.04 2.05
CA ILE A 14 -8.48 -5.69 1.21
C ILE A 14 -8.03 -5.60 -0.24
N ILE A 15 -8.04 -6.73 -0.94
CA ILE A 15 -7.67 -6.81 -2.35
C ILE A 15 -8.87 -7.34 -3.13
N ASN A 16 -9.33 -6.60 -4.12
CA ASN A 16 -10.45 -7.00 -4.96
C ASN A 16 -10.25 -6.52 -6.41
N GLU A 17 -11.22 -6.79 -7.27
CA GLU A 17 -11.19 -6.46 -8.69
C GLU A 17 -11.09 -4.96 -8.98
N LYS A 18 -11.48 -4.10 -8.03
CA LYS A 18 -11.41 -2.64 -8.18
C LYS A 18 -10.04 -2.08 -7.78
N GLY A 19 -9.37 -2.70 -6.81
CA GLY A 19 -8.10 -2.21 -6.29
C GLY A 19 -7.71 -2.78 -4.93
N ILE A 20 -6.92 -1.97 -4.22
CA ILE A 20 -6.42 -2.24 -2.87
C ILE A 20 -7.05 -1.23 -1.91
N TYR A 21 -7.57 -1.69 -0.78
CA TYR A 21 -7.86 -0.84 0.37
C TYR A 21 -6.80 -1.08 1.44
N ASP A 22 -5.97 -0.07 1.67
CA ASP A 22 -5.01 -0.07 2.76
C ASP A 22 -5.64 0.52 4.03
N ASN A 23 -5.72 -0.29 5.08
CA ASN A 23 -6.06 0.09 6.45
C ASN A 23 -5.00 -0.44 7.43
N SER A 24 -3.80 -0.77 6.95
CA SER A 24 -2.79 -1.48 7.73
C SER A 24 -2.14 -0.59 8.78
N SER A 25 -2.32 0.72 8.67
CA SER A 25 -1.81 1.72 9.61
C SER A 25 -2.77 2.91 9.75
N ALA A 26 -2.61 3.66 10.84
CA ALA A 26 -3.31 4.95 11.01
C ALA A 26 -2.95 5.99 9.94
N LEU A 27 -1.91 5.74 9.13
CA LEU A 27 -1.39 6.61 8.09
C LEU A 27 -1.78 6.16 6.68
N ALA A 28 -2.59 5.10 6.56
CA ALA A 28 -3.02 4.59 5.27
C ALA A 28 -3.76 5.65 4.45
N VAL A 29 -3.54 5.62 3.12
CA VAL A 29 -4.15 6.53 2.15
C VAL A 29 -5.55 6.08 1.70
N GLY A 30 -6.00 4.89 2.15
CA GLY A 30 -7.31 4.33 1.83
C GLY A 30 -7.33 3.54 0.52
N PHE A 31 -8.36 3.77 -0.29
CA PHE A 31 -8.57 3.02 -1.54
C PHE A 31 -7.65 3.47 -2.67
N ILE A 32 -7.03 2.50 -3.35
CA ILE A 32 -6.13 2.68 -4.48
C ILE A 32 -6.62 1.75 -5.61
N PRO A 33 -7.26 2.28 -6.67
CA PRO A 33 -7.69 1.46 -7.78
C PRO A 33 -6.50 0.97 -8.61
N TRP A 34 -6.62 -0.21 -9.22
CA TRP A 34 -5.52 -0.83 -9.98
C TRP A 34 -4.98 0.04 -11.11
N LYS A 35 -5.85 0.83 -11.76
CA LYS A 35 -5.48 1.77 -12.84
C LYS A 35 -4.47 2.84 -12.41
N ASP A 36 -4.43 3.16 -11.12
CA ASP A 36 -3.55 4.17 -10.56
C ASP A 36 -2.20 3.56 -10.14
N ILE A 37 -2.08 2.22 -10.09
CA ILE A 37 -0.86 1.49 -9.71
C ILE A 37 -0.03 1.17 -10.95
N ILE A 38 1.09 1.89 -11.13
CA ILE A 38 2.01 1.69 -12.25
C ILE A 38 2.96 0.53 -12.03
N ASP A 39 3.34 0.28 -10.79
CA ASP A 39 4.26 -0.80 -10.43
C ASP A 39 4.11 -1.19 -8.95
N ILE A 40 4.59 -2.37 -8.60
CA ILE A 40 4.67 -2.83 -7.21
C ILE A 40 6.12 -3.27 -7.02
N LYS A 41 6.79 -2.73 -5.99
CA LYS A 41 8.19 -3.04 -5.71
C LYS A 41 8.34 -3.54 -4.28
N ILE A 42 9.36 -4.36 -4.05
CA ILE A 42 9.83 -4.74 -2.73
C ILE A 42 11.21 -4.16 -2.54
N VAL A 43 11.45 -3.50 -1.40
CA VAL A 43 12.76 -2.95 -1.07
C VAL A 43 13.18 -3.37 0.34
N ASP A 44 14.46 -3.62 0.50
CA ASP A 44 15.08 -3.90 1.78
C ASP A 44 15.35 -2.61 2.55
N ILE A 45 15.00 -2.60 3.83
CA ILE A 45 15.30 -1.54 4.80
C ILE A 45 15.95 -2.17 6.03
N ASN A 46 16.55 -1.34 6.89
CA ASN A 46 17.28 -1.82 8.08
C ASN A 46 16.46 -2.77 8.97
N ASN A 47 15.13 -2.61 9.02
CA ASN A 47 14.23 -3.36 9.90
C ASN A 47 13.30 -4.33 9.14
N GLY A 48 13.66 -4.75 7.92
CA GLY A 48 12.90 -5.72 7.14
C GLY A 48 12.67 -5.30 5.69
N LYS A 49 11.57 -5.76 5.10
CA LYS A 49 11.18 -5.45 3.73
C LYS A 49 9.88 -4.63 3.73
N ILE A 50 9.81 -3.65 2.83
CA ILE A 50 8.59 -2.87 2.59
C ILE A 50 8.13 -3.04 1.15
N ILE A 51 6.81 -3.01 0.96
CA ILE A 51 6.19 -3.04 -0.36
C ILE A 51 5.83 -1.61 -0.75
N LEU A 52 6.38 -1.15 -1.86
CA LEU A 52 6.09 0.15 -2.45
C LEU A 52 5.01 -0.02 -3.50
N ILE A 53 3.88 0.66 -3.31
CA ILE A 53 2.82 0.74 -4.32
C ILE A 53 3.08 1.99 -5.16
N VAL A 54 3.66 1.82 -6.34
CA VAL A 54 4.07 2.95 -7.18
C VAL A 54 2.84 3.48 -7.93
N LEU A 55 2.54 4.76 -7.75
CA LEU A 55 1.33 5.39 -8.27
C LEU A 55 1.62 6.23 -9.52
N ARG A 56 0.63 6.33 -10.41
CA ARG A 56 0.66 7.22 -11.58
C ARG A 56 0.72 8.69 -11.17
N ASN A 57 -0.15 9.09 -10.25
CA ASN A 57 -0.26 10.46 -9.73
C ASN A 57 -0.13 10.47 -8.19
N PRO A 58 1.09 10.28 -7.64
CA PRO A 58 1.29 10.17 -6.20
C PRO A 58 0.87 11.42 -5.41
N ILE A 59 1.00 12.62 -6.02
CA ILE A 59 0.64 13.89 -5.39
C ILE A 59 -0.86 14.00 -5.11
N ASP A 60 -1.72 13.43 -5.98
CA ASP A 60 -3.17 13.43 -5.78
C ASP A 60 -3.54 12.71 -4.48
N TYR A 61 -2.80 11.66 -4.11
CA TYR A 61 -3.04 10.92 -2.87
C TYR A 61 -2.56 11.66 -1.63
N LEU A 62 -1.49 12.46 -1.74
CA LEU A 62 -1.06 13.35 -0.68
C LEU A 62 -2.11 14.45 -0.42
N ASN A 63 -2.68 15.01 -1.48
CA ASN A 63 -3.64 16.11 -1.37
C ASN A 63 -5.05 15.67 -0.94
N LYS A 64 -5.37 14.37 -0.97
CA LYS A 64 -6.65 13.83 -0.51
C LYS A 64 -6.84 13.89 1.01
N THR A 65 -5.76 14.01 1.78
CA THR A 65 -5.86 14.06 3.25
C THR A 65 -5.76 15.49 3.78
N SER A 66 -6.73 15.88 4.61
CA SER A 66 -6.66 17.12 5.40
C SER A 66 -5.87 16.95 6.70
N HIS A 67 -5.48 15.71 7.04
CA HIS A 67 -4.80 15.41 8.30
C HIS A 67 -3.29 15.64 8.15
N TRP A 68 -2.77 16.64 8.86
CA TRP A 68 -1.38 17.11 8.73
C TRP A 68 -0.33 16.01 8.91
N LEU A 69 -0.55 15.06 9.83
CA LEU A 69 0.39 13.97 10.08
C LEU A 69 0.42 12.97 8.92
N LYS A 70 -0.74 12.64 8.34
CA LYS A 70 -0.82 11.78 7.14
C LYS A 70 -0.12 12.43 5.95
N PHE A 71 -0.35 13.73 5.76
CA PHE A 71 0.32 14.49 4.71
C PHE A 71 1.84 14.49 4.89
N ARG A 72 2.34 14.79 6.10
CA ARG A 72 3.79 14.81 6.37
C ARG A 72 4.44 13.45 6.16
N THR A 73 3.87 12.37 6.72
CA THR A 73 4.46 11.04 6.55
C THR A 73 4.37 10.55 5.10
N GLY A 74 3.24 10.80 4.43
CA GLY A 74 3.11 10.50 3.00
C GLY A 74 4.17 11.24 2.17
N LYS A 75 4.42 12.52 2.47
CA LYS A 75 5.46 13.32 1.79
C LYS A 75 6.86 12.77 2.06
N MET A 76 7.14 12.33 3.29
CA MET A 76 8.42 11.67 3.61
C MET A 76 8.59 10.37 2.83
N ASN A 77 7.56 9.51 2.79
CA ASN A 77 7.57 8.29 1.99
C ASN A 77 7.80 8.60 0.51
N TYR A 78 7.12 9.61 -0.03
CA TYR A 78 7.28 10.03 -1.41
C TYR A 78 8.71 10.50 -1.71
N ASN A 79 9.28 11.34 -0.84
CA ASN A 79 10.65 11.84 -1.03
C ASN A 79 11.70 10.72 -0.98
N SER A 80 11.51 9.72 -0.12
CA SER A 80 12.47 8.62 0.04
C SER A 80 12.30 7.50 -0.99
N ASN A 81 11.06 7.18 -1.36
CA ASN A 81 10.71 5.96 -2.11
C ASN A 81 10.02 6.22 -3.46
N GLY A 82 9.76 7.49 -3.81
CA GLY A 82 9.04 7.87 -5.02
C GLY A 82 7.53 7.58 -4.97
N THR A 83 7.00 7.11 -3.84
CA THR A 83 5.57 6.88 -3.62
C THR A 83 5.14 7.18 -2.18
N PRO A 84 3.95 7.76 -1.96
CA PRO A 84 3.43 7.97 -0.60
C PRO A 84 2.94 6.67 0.06
N VAL A 85 2.76 5.58 -0.70
CA VAL A 85 2.16 4.33 -0.22
C VAL A 85 3.22 3.26 -0.02
N CYS A 86 3.57 3.05 1.26
CA CYS A 86 4.49 2.00 1.71
C CYS A 86 3.71 1.04 2.62
N LEU A 87 3.54 -0.20 2.19
CA LEU A 87 2.93 -1.26 2.98
C LEU A 87 4.03 -2.01 3.73
N PHE A 88 3.91 -2.04 5.05
CA PHE A 88 4.83 -2.79 5.90
C PHE A 88 4.20 -4.13 6.24
N ALA A 89 4.83 -5.20 5.76
CA ALA A 89 4.28 -6.55 5.86
C ALA A 89 4.16 -7.05 7.31
N ASN A 90 5.03 -6.54 8.19
CA ASN A 90 4.99 -6.80 9.64
C ASN A 90 3.68 -6.35 10.29
N TYR A 91 3.09 -5.22 9.87
CA TYR A 91 1.79 -4.79 10.37
C TYR A 91 0.70 -5.78 9.95
N LEU A 92 0.82 -6.36 8.76
CA LEU A 92 -0.13 -7.31 8.17
C LEU A 92 0.11 -8.77 8.57
N GLN A 93 1.09 -9.06 9.43
CA GLN A 93 1.47 -10.43 9.86
C GLN A 93 1.66 -11.40 8.68
N ILE A 94 2.22 -10.90 7.59
CA ILE A 94 2.50 -11.67 6.38
C ILE A 94 3.95 -11.43 6.01
N GLU A 95 4.63 -12.47 5.52
CA GLU A 95 5.96 -12.31 4.95
C GLU A 95 5.93 -11.34 3.76
N ALA A 96 6.88 -10.41 3.70
CA ALA A 96 6.89 -9.38 2.67
C ALA A 96 6.93 -9.96 1.25
N THR A 97 7.69 -11.04 1.05
CA THR A 97 7.75 -11.76 -0.23
C THR A 97 6.40 -12.38 -0.61
N ASN A 98 5.66 -12.93 0.36
CA ASN A 98 4.33 -13.48 0.13
C ASN A 98 3.32 -12.39 -0.22
N LEU A 99 3.37 -11.26 0.50
CA LEU A 99 2.54 -10.09 0.19
C LEU A 99 2.84 -9.53 -1.19
N TYR A 100 4.12 -9.43 -1.56
CA TYR A 100 4.55 -8.99 -2.87
C TYR A 100 4.02 -9.90 -3.99
N SER A 101 4.19 -11.21 -3.86
CA SER A 101 3.71 -12.20 -4.82
C SER A 101 2.19 -12.11 -4.99
N LEU A 102 1.46 -12.04 -3.89
CA LEU A 102 0.01 -11.91 -3.89
C LEU A 102 -0.46 -10.64 -4.61
N LEU A 103 0.11 -9.49 -4.26
CA LEU A 103 -0.25 -8.21 -4.87
C LEU A 103 0.07 -8.18 -6.36
N THR A 104 1.20 -8.76 -6.76
CA THR A 104 1.62 -8.85 -8.16
C THR A 104 0.72 -9.78 -8.97
N GLU A 105 0.34 -10.93 -8.41
CA GLU A 105 -0.60 -11.86 -9.01
C GLU A 105 -1.97 -11.20 -9.21
N LYS A 106 -2.53 -10.59 -8.17
CA LYS A 106 -3.84 -9.92 -8.23
C LYS A 106 -3.83 -8.74 -9.17
N ARG A 107 -2.73 -7.99 -9.24
CA ARG A 107 -2.57 -6.95 -10.25
C ARG A 107 -2.62 -7.52 -11.67
N LYS A 108 -1.98 -8.65 -11.95
CA LYS A 108 -2.05 -9.30 -13.27
C LYS A 108 -3.46 -9.81 -13.59
N GLU A 109 -4.14 -10.39 -12.60
CA GLU A 109 -5.52 -10.89 -12.74
C GLU A 109 -6.52 -9.77 -13.06
N TYR A 110 -6.40 -8.62 -12.40
CA TYR A 110 -7.39 -7.53 -12.51
C TYR A 110 -7.00 -6.40 -13.47
N LYS A 111 -5.74 -6.35 -13.91
CA LYS A 111 -5.30 -5.42 -14.95
C LYS A 111 -5.52 -6.09 -16.32
N VAL A 112 -6.79 -6.13 -16.72
CA VAL A 112 -7.20 -6.35 -18.12
C VAL A 112 -7.01 -5.05 -18.89
#